data_AF-X1DWB0-F1
#
_entry.id   AF-X1DWB0-F1
#
_cell.length_a   1.000
_cell.length_b   1.000
_cell.length_c   1.000
_cell.angle_alpha   90.00
_cell.angle_beta   90.00
_cell.angle_gamma   90.00
#
_symmetry.space_group_name_H-M   'P 1'
#
loop_
_entity.id
_entity.type
_entity.pdbx_description
1 polymer ?
#
loop_
_entity_poly.entity_id
_entity_poly.type
_entity_poly.pdbx_seq_one_letter_code
_entity_poly.pdbx_strand_id
1 'polypeptide(L)'
;MEINEVKIKKELLYGILALCKKQHPREILGLLRTIDGIAIEYILPPGAKTSSSSGFLIPSRLGLDLTLKGSVHSHPSGNPNPSLTDINS
;
A
#
# COMPACT_ATOMS: atom_id res chain seq x y z
N MET A 1 -12.67 17.62 0.34
CA MET A 1 -11.89 17.78 1.59
C MET A 1 -10.48 17.36 1.25
N GLU A 2 -9.53 18.29 1.31
CA GLU A 2 -8.12 18.00 1.05
C GLU A 2 -7.54 17.34 2.30
N ILE A 3 -6.92 16.16 2.15
CA ILE A 3 -6.28 15.44 3.24
C ILE A 3 -4.82 15.88 3.28
N ASN A 4 -4.46 16.73 4.24
CA ASN A 4 -3.10 17.27 4.37
C ASN A 4 -2.21 16.43 5.32
N GLU A 5 -2.80 15.52 6.09
CA GLU A 5 -2.07 14.69 7.05
C GLU A 5 -2.68 13.29 7.12
N VAL A 6 -1.82 12.28 7.25
CA VAL A 6 -2.19 10.88 7.51
C VAL A 6 -1.43 10.39 8.73
N LYS A 7 -2.15 9.82 9.70
CA LYS A 7 -1.54 9.18 10.87
C LYS A 7 -1.32 7.70 10.61
N ILE A 8 -0.13 7.21 10.93
CA ILE A 8 0.25 5.80 10.80
C ILE A 8 0.90 5.30 12.09
N LYS A 9 0.58 4.08 12.52
CA LYS A 9 1.31 3.44 13.61
C LYS A 9 2.78 3.29 13.25
N LYS A 10 3.68 3.65 14.17
CA LYS A 10 5.12 3.62 13.96
C LYS A 10 5.62 2.21 13.60
N GLU A 11 5.07 1.20 14.26
CA GLU A 11 5.40 -0.21 14.06
C GLU A 11 4.95 -0.68 12.67
N LEU A 12 3.78 -0.22 12.22
CA LEU A 12 3.28 -0.49 10.87
C LEU A 12 4.21 0.11 9.82
N LEU A 13 4.61 1.38 9.98
CA LEU A 13 5.53 2.03 9.06
C LEU A 13 6.86 1.27 8.95
N TYR A 14 7.46 0.88 10.09
CA TYR A 14 8.69 0.08 10.06
C TYR A 14 8.50 -1.32 9.46
N GLY A 15 7.35 -1.94 9.71
CA GLY A 15 6.98 -3.21 9.08
C GLY A 15 6.93 -3.08 7.55
N ILE A 16 6.29 -2.04 7.04
CA ILE A 16 6.22 -1.76 5.60
C ILE A 16 7.62 -1.54 5.02
N LEU A 17 8.46 -0.72 5.66
CA LEU A 17 9.84 -0.50 5.21
C LEU A 17 10.68 -1.79 5.20
N ALA A 18 10.50 -2.65 6.20
CA ALA A 18 11.15 -3.95 6.23
C ALA A 18 10.67 -4.87 5.10
N LEU A 19 9.38 -4.85 4.77
CA LEU A 19 8.82 -5.58 3.62
C LEU A 19 9.41 -5.06 2.30
N CYS A 20 9.49 -3.75 2.09
CA CYS A 20 10.13 -3.15 0.91
C CYS A 20 11.56 -3.66 0.73
N LYS A 21 12.36 -3.66 1.82
CA LYS A 21 13.75 -4.13 1.79
C LYS A 21 13.86 -5.61 1.45
N LYS A 22 12.95 -6.45 1.96
CA LYS A 22 12.93 -7.89 1.67
C LYS A 22 12.48 -8.22 0.25
N GLN A 23 11.56 -7.43 -0.30
CA GLN A 23 10.96 -7.69 -1.61
C GLN A 23 11.80 -7.13 -2.78
N HIS A 24 12.72 -6.21 -2.49
CA HIS A 24 13.63 -5.64 -3.48
C HIS A 24 14.34 -6.74 -4.31
N PRO A 25 14.39 -6.62 -5.66
CA PRO A 25 14.04 -5.44 -6.47
C PRO A 25 12.58 -5.40 -6.95
N ARG A 26 11.68 -6.22 -6.39
CA ARG A 26 10.25 -6.18 -6.71
C ARG A 26 9.53 -5.17 -5.83
N GLU A 27 8.44 -4.62 -6.35
CA GLU A 27 7.51 -3.82 -5.58
C GLU A 27 6.77 -4.68 -4.55
N ILE A 28 6.42 -4.06 -3.41
CA ILE A 28 5.31 -4.52 -2.58
C ILE A 28 4.01 -3.86 -3.06
N LEU A 29 2.87 -4.47 -2.77
CA LEU A 29 1.56 -3.85 -2.93
C LEU A 29 0.65 -4.33 -1.79
N GLY A 30 -0.01 -3.42 -1.11
CA GLY A 30 -0.99 -3.74 -0.08
C GLY A 30 -2.02 -2.66 0.14
N LEU A 31 -2.97 -2.97 1.01
CA LEU A 31 -4.01 -2.06 1.47
C LEU A 31 -3.74 -1.65 2.92
N LEU A 32 -4.20 -0.46 3.30
CA LEU A 32 -4.10 0.07 4.65
C LEU A 32 -5.47 0.05 5.32
N ARG A 33 -5.55 -0.65 6.45
CA ARG A 33 -6.69 -0.56 7.35
C ARG A 33 -6.53 0.67 8.23
N THR A 34 -7.55 1.52 8.25
CA THR A 34 -7.59 2.77 9.02
C THR A 34 -8.77 2.75 9.97
N ILE A 35 -8.47 2.87 11.27
CA ILE A 35 -9.46 2.97 12.35
C ILE A 35 -9.23 4.30 13.05
N ASP A 36 -10.31 5.04 13.29
CA ASP A 36 -10.28 6.37 13.94
C ASP A 36 -9.26 7.35 13.32
N GLY A 37 -9.08 7.28 12.00
CA GLY A 37 -8.16 8.13 11.25
C GLY A 37 -6.69 7.73 11.33
N ILE A 38 -6.37 6.58 11.93
CA ILE A 38 -5.00 6.06 12.06
C ILE A 38 -4.87 4.76 11.25
N ALA A 39 -3.90 4.72 10.33
CA ALA A 39 -3.52 3.49 9.63
C ALA A 39 -2.84 2.53 10.62
N ILE A 40 -3.45 1.36 10.83
CA ILE A 40 -3.10 0.42 11.89
C ILE A 40 -2.62 -0.94 11.40
N GLU A 41 -2.99 -1.34 10.17
CA GLU A 41 -2.62 -2.64 9.61
C GLU A 41 -2.31 -2.57 8.12
N TYR A 42 -1.38 -3.41 7.69
CA TYR A 42 -1.11 -3.72 6.28
C TYR A 42 -1.86 -5.01 5.92
N ILE A 43 -2.66 -4.94 4.86
CA ILE A 43 -3.40 -6.08 4.33
C ILE A 43 -2.79 -6.47 3.00
N LEU A 44 -2.31 -7.70 2.89
CA LEU A 44 -1.89 -8.29 1.61
C LEU A 44 -3.15 -8.80 0.88
N PRO A 45 -3.56 -8.18 -0.24
CA PRO A 45 -4.81 -8.56 -0.88
C PRO A 45 -4.70 -9.95 -1.54
N PRO A 46 -5.74 -10.79 -1.47
CA PRO A 46 -5.72 -12.12 -2.07
C PRO A 46 -5.43 -12.07 -3.59
N GLY A 47 -4.32 -12.69 -3.98
CA GLY A 47 -3.90 -12.75 -5.39
C GLY A 47 -3.31 -11.45 -5.94
N ALA A 48 -2.83 -10.56 -5.07
CA ALA A 48 -1.94 -9.48 -5.46
C ALA A 48 -0.77 -10.01 -6.29
N LYS A 49 -0.46 -9.36 -7.41
CA LYS A 49 0.73 -9.66 -8.21
C LYS A 49 1.59 -8.42 -8.29
N THR A 50 2.88 -8.58 -8.04
CA THR A 50 3.87 -7.49 -8.14
C THR A 50 5.01 -7.87 -9.06
N SER A 51 5.64 -6.89 -9.67
CA SER A 51 6.83 -6.99 -10.51
C SER A 51 7.89 -6.00 -10.00
N SER A 52 8.95 -5.75 -10.75
CA SER A 52 9.93 -4.69 -10.44
C SER A 52 9.43 -3.28 -10.70
N SER A 53 8.29 -3.10 -11.37
CA SER A 53 7.80 -1.80 -11.84
C SER A 53 6.29 -1.61 -11.74
N SER A 54 5.58 -2.59 -11.18
CA SER A 54 4.13 -2.51 -11.05
C SER A 54 3.60 -3.51 -10.03
N GLY A 55 2.44 -3.18 -9.46
CA GLY A 55 1.61 -4.12 -8.73
C GLY A 55 0.15 -3.94 -9.14
N PHE A 56 -0.62 -5.03 -9.11
CA PHE A 56 -2.07 -4.93 -9.22
C PHE A 56 -2.77 -5.89 -8.26
N LEU A 57 -3.98 -5.51 -7.88
CA LEU A 57 -4.91 -6.30 -7.10
C LEU A 57 -6.24 -6.41 -7.86
N ILE A 58 -7.07 -7.37 -7.47
CA ILE A 58 -8.38 -7.58 -8.08
C ILE A 58 -9.44 -7.20 -7.04
N PRO A 59 -10.09 -6.03 -7.14
CA PRO A 59 -10.99 -5.53 -6.10
C PRO A 59 -12.15 -6.47 -5.78
N SER A 60 -12.66 -7.21 -6.76
CA SER A 60 -13.74 -8.20 -6.55
C SER A 60 -13.36 -9.38 -5.65
N ARG A 61 -12.06 -9.55 -5.33
CA ARG A 61 -11.59 -10.54 -4.36
C ARG A 61 -11.55 -10.01 -2.92
N LEU A 62 -11.82 -8.72 -2.74
CA LEU A 62 -11.96 -8.12 -1.42
C LEU A 62 -13.42 -8.30 -0.96
N GLY A 63 -13.60 -8.70 0.29
CA GLY A 63 -14.90 -8.59 0.94
C GLY A 63 -15.28 -7.13 1.19
N LEU A 64 -16.52 -6.88 1.60
CA LEU A 64 -16.94 -5.54 2.03
C LEU A 64 -16.23 -5.20 3.36
N ASP A 65 -15.26 -4.30 3.30
CA ASP A 65 -14.52 -3.81 4.46
C ASP A 65 -14.30 -2.30 4.34
N LEU A 66 -15.18 -1.53 5.00
CA LEU A 66 -15.19 -0.07 4.95
C LEU A 66 -14.02 0.58 5.71
N THR A 67 -13.19 -0.23 6.37
CA THR A 67 -12.01 0.25 7.09
C THR A 67 -10.75 0.22 6.22
N LEU A 68 -10.79 -0.39 5.03
CA LEU A 68 -9.72 -0.28 4.03
C LEU A 68 -9.81 1.09 3.35
N LYS A 69 -8.97 2.03 3.78
CA LYS A 69 -9.05 3.45 3.37
C LYS A 69 -7.84 3.95 2.59
N GLY A 70 -6.96 3.06 2.14
CA GLY A 70 -5.81 3.42 1.32
C GLY A 70 -5.05 2.21 0.79
N SER A 71 -4.13 2.48 -0.13
CA SER A 71 -3.17 1.51 -0.66
C SER A 71 -1.74 1.98 -0.38
N VAL A 72 -0.81 1.04 -0.42
CA VAL A 72 0.62 1.31 -0.32
C VAL A 72 1.38 0.38 -1.25
N HIS A 73 2.36 0.93 -1.94
CA HIS A 73 3.32 0.18 -2.74
C HIS A 73 4.71 0.80 -2.62
N SER A 74 5.72 0.14 -3.16
CA SER A 74 7.10 0.64 -3.12
C SER A 74 7.63 0.83 -4.53
N HIS A 75 8.46 1.85 -4.74
CA HIS A 75 9.25 2.03 -5.97
C HIS A 75 10.71 1.63 -5.71
N PRO A 76 11.18 0.48 -6.24
CA PRO A 76 12.57 0.02 -6.08
C PRO A 76 13.61 1.01 -6.62
N SER A 77 13.21 1.89 -7.54
CA SER A 77 14.04 2.99 -8.07
C SER A 77 14.41 4.04 -7.03
N GLY A 78 13.69 4.09 -5.89
CA GLY A 78 13.83 5.12 -4.86
C GLY A 78 13.11 6.42 -5.18
N ASN A 79 12.44 6.56 -6.33
CA ASN A 79 11.58 7.70 -6.61
C ASN A 79 10.25 7.55 -5.84
N PRO A 80 9.88 8.45 -4.92
CA PRO A 80 8.65 8.33 -4.16
C PRO A 80 7.43 8.92 -4.88
N ASN A 81 7.61 9.52 -6.07
CA ASN A 81 6.53 10.17 -6.78
C ASN A 81 5.66 9.14 -7.52
N PRO A 82 4.32 9.28 -7.47
CA PRO A 82 3.43 8.37 -8.19
C PRO A 82 3.66 8.45 -9.70
N SER A 83 3.66 7.29 -10.34
CA SER A 83 3.62 7.17 -11.79
C SER A 83 2.21 7.50 -12.32
N LEU A 84 2.08 7.65 -13.65
CA LEU A 84 0.77 7.83 -14.27
C LEU A 84 -0.16 6.63 -14.05
N THR A 85 0.40 5.43 -13.91
CA THR A 85 -0.38 4.23 -13.60
C THR A 85 -0.95 4.33 -12.18
N ASP A 86 -0.15 4.77 -11.21
CA ASP A 86 -0.57 4.87 -9.80
C ASP A 86 -1.73 5.86 -9.61
N ILE A 87 -1.77 6.94 -10.41
CA ILE A 87 -2.83 7.95 -10.39
C ILE A 87 -4.15 7.41 -10.98
N ASN A 88 -4.07 6.50 -11.96
CA ASN A 88 -5.22 6.01 -12.73
C ASN A 88 -5.69 4.61 -12.30
N SER A 89 -5.15 4.08 -11.20
CA SER A 89 -5.39 2.72 -10.69
C SER A 89 -6.69 2.55 -9.91
#